data_AF-A0A2J8IQR3-F1
#
_entry.id   AF-A0A2J8IQR3-F1
#
_cell.length_a   1.000
_cell.length_b   1.000
_cell.length_c   1.000
_cell.angle_alpha   90.00
_cell.angle_beta   90.00
_cell.angle_gamma   90.00
#
_symmetry.space_group_name_H-M   'P 1'
#
loop_
_entity.id
_entity.type
_entity.pdbx_description
1 polymer ?
#
loop_
_entity_poly.entity_id
_entity_poly.type
_entity_poly.pdbx_seq_one_letter_code
_entity_poly.pdbx_strand_id
1 'polypeptide(L)'
;MELQDPKMNGALPSDAVGYRQEREGFLPSRGPAPGSKPVQFMDFEGKTSFGMSVFNLSNAIMGSGILGLAYAMAHTGVIFFLALLLCIALLSSYSIHLLLTCAGIAGIRAYEQLGQRAFGPAGKVVVATVICLHNVGAMSSYLFIIKSELPLVIGTFLYMDPEGDWFLKGNLLIIIVSVLIILPLALMKHLGYLGYTSGLSLTCMLFFLVSVIYKKFQLGCAIGRNETAMESEALVGLPSQGLNSSCEAQMFTVDSQMSYTVPIMAFAFVCH
;
A
#
# COMPACT_ATOMS: atom_id res chain seq x y z
N MET A 1 35.95 10.38 37.87
CA MET A 1 35.55 11.74 37.50
C MET A 1 34.12 11.64 37.01
N GLU A 2 33.20 11.95 37.91
CA GLU A 2 31.78 12.12 37.60
C GLU A 2 31.62 13.33 36.69
N LEU A 3 30.84 13.18 35.63
CA LEU A 3 30.30 14.30 34.86
C LEU A 3 28.79 14.18 34.93
N GLN A 4 28.23 15.05 35.75
CA GLN A 4 26.83 15.24 36.03
C GLN A 4 26.35 16.43 35.20
N ASP A 5 25.26 16.26 34.44
CA ASP A 5 24.60 17.36 33.73
C ASP A 5 23.13 16.98 33.42
N PRO A 6 22.21 17.96 33.23
CA PRO A 6 21.29 18.35 34.30
C PRO A 6 19.80 18.12 34.00
N LYS A 7 19.00 18.21 35.07
CA LYS A 7 17.52 18.23 35.05
C LYS A 7 16.99 19.31 34.09
N MET A 8 16.15 18.90 33.14
CA MET A 8 15.32 19.81 32.36
C MET A 8 13.85 19.57 32.72
N ASN A 9 13.33 20.44 33.60
CA ASN A 9 11.90 20.56 33.88
C ASN A 9 11.23 21.13 32.62
N GLY A 10 10.54 20.29 31.85
CA GLY A 10 9.70 20.70 30.74
C GLY A 10 8.23 20.67 31.16
N ALA A 11 7.58 21.83 31.12
CA ALA A 11 6.15 21.99 31.36
C ALA A 11 5.31 21.12 30.40
N LEU A 12 4.27 20.49 30.94
CA LEU A 12 3.33 19.64 30.22
C LEU A 12 2.49 20.50 29.25
N PRO A 13 2.37 20.14 27.96
CA PRO A 13 1.50 20.85 27.03
C PRO A 13 0.03 20.69 27.41
N SER A 14 -0.74 21.78 27.29
CA SER A 14 -2.13 21.92 27.73
C SER A 14 -3.11 20.92 27.08
N ASP A 15 -2.71 20.25 26.01
CA ASP A 15 -3.52 19.25 25.30
C ASP A 15 -3.66 17.92 26.05
N ALA A 16 -2.84 17.67 27.06
CA ALA A 16 -2.93 16.47 27.92
C ALA A 16 -4.14 16.48 28.86
N VAL A 17 -4.75 17.65 29.09
CA VAL A 17 -5.90 17.81 29.98
C VAL A 17 -7.19 17.30 29.31
N GLY A 18 -7.34 17.51 28.00
CA GLY A 18 -8.51 17.05 27.24
C GLY A 18 -8.63 15.52 27.24
N TYR A 19 -7.53 14.81 27.01
CA TYR A 19 -7.49 13.34 27.01
C TYR A 19 -7.75 12.69 28.37
N ARG A 20 -7.55 13.43 29.47
CA ARG A 20 -7.77 12.91 30.82
C ARG A 20 -9.26 12.85 31.16
N GLN A 21 -10.08 13.74 30.60
CA GLN A 21 -11.49 13.83 30.97
C GLN A 21 -12.34 12.70 30.37
N GLU A 22 -11.94 12.13 29.23
CA GLU A 22 -12.60 10.96 28.63
C GLU A 22 -12.25 9.63 29.34
N ARG A 23 -11.25 9.61 30.23
CA ARG A 23 -10.85 8.39 30.97
C ARG A 23 -11.87 7.94 32.02
N GLU A 24 -12.74 8.83 32.49
CA GLU A 24 -13.58 8.53 33.68
C GLU A 24 -14.94 7.91 33.35
N GLY A 25 -15.38 7.94 32.09
CA GLY A 25 -16.73 7.49 31.70
C GLY A 25 -16.87 6.01 31.31
N PHE A 26 -15.77 5.27 31.10
CA PHE A 26 -15.80 3.98 30.38
C PHE A 26 -15.30 2.75 31.18
N LEU A 27 -15.00 2.88 32.48
CA LEU A 27 -14.50 1.76 33.29
C LEU A 27 -15.42 1.46 34.48
N PRO A 28 -15.85 0.20 34.70
CA PRO A 28 -16.39 -0.19 36.00
C PRO A 28 -15.30 -0.04 37.07
N SER A 29 -15.63 0.66 38.15
CA SER A 29 -14.78 0.98 39.30
C SER A 29 -14.12 -0.26 39.91
N ARG A 30 -12.93 -0.61 39.43
CA ARG A 30 -11.93 -1.34 40.21
C ARG A 30 -10.65 -0.52 40.16
N GLY A 31 -10.56 0.41 41.11
CA GLY A 31 -9.44 1.36 41.20
C GLY A 31 -8.09 0.65 41.29
N PRO A 32 -7.02 1.21 40.69
CA PRO A 32 -5.68 0.65 40.85
C PRO A 32 -5.19 0.86 42.28
N ALA A 33 -4.36 -0.08 42.76
CA ALA A 33 -3.64 0.07 44.02
C ALA A 33 -2.77 1.34 44.02
N PRO A 34 -2.64 2.04 45.18
CA PRO A 34 -1.93 3.31 45.26
C PRO A 34 -0.45 3.10 44.92
N GLY A 35 0.01 3.69 43.81
CA GLY A 35 1.43 3.75 43.43
C GLY A 35 1.80 3.15 42.07
N SER A 36 0.88 2.49 41.35
CA SER A 36 1.18 1.98 40.00
C SER A 36 0.75 2.98 38.92
N LYS A 37 1.71 3.59 38.22
CA LYS A 37 1.42 4.33 36.98
C LYS A 37 0.81 3.34 35.98
N PRO A 38 -0.30 3.66 35.30
CA PRO A 38 -0.80 2.80 34.24
C PRO A 38 0.26 2.74 33.15
N VAL A 39 0.72 1.53 32.82
CA VAL A 39 1.76 1.29 31.81
C VAL A 39 1.26 1.87 30.49
N GLN A 40 1.83 3.00 30.07
CA GLN A 40 1.46 3.62 28.80
C GLN A 40 2.26 2.96 27.68
N PHE A 41 1.59 2.68 26.57
CA PHE A 41 2.15 2.08 25.35
C PHE A 41 3.43 2.75 24.84
N MET A 42 3.67 4.03 25.18
CA MET A 42 4.87 4.79 24.79
C MET A 42 6.11 4.54 25.66
N ASP A 43 5.98 3.85 26.79
CA ASP A 43 7.13 3.54 27.69
C ASP A 43 8.01 2.40 27.18
N PHE A 44 7.65 1.77 26.04
CA PHE A 44 8.46 0.70 25.46
C PHE A 44 9.39 1.26 24.38
N GLU A 45 10.69 1.24 24.65
CA GLU A 45 11.70 1.66 23.68
C GLU A 45 11.66 0.76 22.44
N GLY A 46 11.15 1.32 21.34
CA GLY A 46 11.09 0.64 20.06
C GLY A 46 12.50 0.36 19.54
N LYS A 47 12.80 -0.91 19.24
CA LYS A 47 14.09 -1.32 18.67
C LYS A 47 14.31 -0.85 17.22
N THR A 48 13.33 -0.17 16.63
CA THR A 48 13.31 0.24 15.21
C THR A 48 13.36 1.76 15.11
N SER A 49 14.34 2.29 14.38
CA SER A 49 14.42 3.72 14.08
C SER A 49 13.17 4.21 13.34
N PHE A 50 12.79 5.47 13.55
CA PHE A 50 11.68 6.12 12.85
C PHE A 50 11.76 5.94 11.32
N GLY A 51 12.95 6.10 10.73
CA GLY A 51 13.14 5.89 9.30
C GLY A 51 12.81 4.47 8.85
N MET A 52 13.25 3.45 9.60
CA MET A 52 12.95 2.04 9.31
C MET A 52 11.45 1.74 9.42
N SER A 53 10.76 2.36 10.38
CA SER A 53 9.30 2.24 10.50
C SER A 53 8.58 2.86 9.31
N VAL A 54 9.00 4.05 8.86
CA VAL A 54 8.46 4.68 7.65
C VAL A 54 8.74 3.83 6.41
N PHE A 55 9.96 3.30 6.26
CA PHE A 55 10.30 2.44 5.12
C PHE A 55 9.46 1.16 5.08
N ASN A 56 9.27 0.52 6.22
CA ASN A 56 8.46 -0.69 6.29
C ASN A 56 6.97 -0.39 6.03
N LEU A 57 6.47 0.75 6.52
CA LEU A 57 5.11 1.21 6.24
C LEU A 57 4.92 1.56 4.76
N SER A 58 5.89 2.22 4.12
CA SER A 58 5.84 2.56 2.70
C SER A 58 5.74 1.31 1.83
N ASN A 59 6.54 0.28 2.10
CA ASN A 59 6.44 -0.99 1.37
C ASN A 59 5.13 -1.75 1.62
N ALA A 60 4.50 -1.57 2.79
CA ALA A 60 3.20 -2.16 3.07
C ALA A 60 2.06 -1.45 2.30
N ILE A 61 2.18 -0.13 2.06
CA ILE A 61 1.18 0.65 1.31
C ILE A 61 1.41 0.55 -0.20
N MET A 62 2.66 0.60 -0.65
CA MET A 62 3.02 0.49 -2.07
C MET A 62 2.88 -0.96 -2.52
N GLY A 63 1.68 -1.33 -2.98
CA GLY A 63 1.38 -2.68 -3.46
C GLY A 63 0.99 -2.75 -4.93
N SER A 64 0.33 -3.84 -5.27
CA SER A 64 -0.30 -4.10 -6.57
C SER A 64 -1.31 -3.03 -7.01
N GLY A 65 -1.88 -2.31 -6.04
CA GLY A 65 -2.89 -1.28 -6.27
C GLY A 65 -2.45 -0.13 -7.19
N ILE A 66 -1.14 0.15 -7.29
CA ILE A 66 -0.64 1.25 -8.14
C ILE A 66 -0.97 1.08 -9.63
N LEU A 67 -1.04 -0.16 -10.12
CA LEU A 67 -1.46 -0.44 -11.50
C LEU A 67 -2.94 -0.12 -11.72
N GLY A 68 -3.78 -0.38 -10.71
CA GLY A 68 -5.20 -0.03 -10.71
C GLY A 68 -5.45 1.48 -10.61
N LEU A 69 -4.54 2.25 -10.00
CA LEU A 69 -4.68 3.71 -9.89
C LEU A 69 -4.67 4.40 -11.26
N ALA A 70 -3.91 3.90 -12.23
CA ALA A 70 -3.91 4.44 -13.59
C ALA A 70 -5.27 4.26 -14.28
N TYR A 71 -5.88 3.08 -14.11
CA TYR A 71 -7.25 2.79 -14.58
C TYR A 71 -8.28 3.69 -13.90
N ALA A 72 -8.21 3.81 -12.56
CA ALA A 72 -9.06 4.69 -11.78
C ALA A 72 -9.01 6.14 -12.29
N MET A 73 -7.81 6.69 -12.50
CA MET A 73 -7.60 8.04 -13.01
C MET A 73 -8.18 8.24 -14.41
N ALA A 74 -8.06 7.24 -15.30
CA ALA A 74 -8.58 7.30 -16.66
C ALA A 74 -10.11 7.41 -16.70
N HIS A 75 -10.82 6.70 -15.80
CA HIS A 75 -12.29 6.66 -15.79
C HIS A 75 -12.97 7.73 -14.92
N THR A 76 -12.26 8.34 -13.97
CA THR A 76 -12.83 9.43 -13.13
C THR A 76 -12.39 10.83 -13.54
N GLY A 77 -11.33 10.93 -14.35
CA GLY A 77 -10.68 12.20 -14.66
C GLY A 77 -9.80 12.70 -13.51
N VAL A 78 -8.91 13.64 -13.82
CA VAL A 78 -7.84 14.05 -12.91
C VAL A 78 -8.36 14.74 -11.65
N ILE A 79 -9.34 15.63 -11.77
CA ILE A 79 -9.83 16.44 -10.64
C ILE A 79 -10.53 15.53 -9.60
N PHE A 80 -11.43 14.67 -10.06
CA PHE A 80 -12.16 13.76 -9.17
C PHE A 80 -11.22 12.72 -8.57
N PHE A 81 -10.26 12.19 -9.34
CA PHE A 81 -9.23 11.29 -8.83
C PHE A 81 -8.43 11.93 -7.70
N LEU A 82 -7.97 13.18 -7.85
CA LEU A 82 -7.25 13.92 -6.80
C LEU A 82 -8.12 14.17 -5.56
N ALA A 83 -9.40 14.51 -5.74
CA ALA A 83 -10.34 14.69 -4.63
C ALA A 83 -10.58 13.37 -3.86
N LEU A 84 -10.77 12.26 -4.57
CA LEU A 84 -10.89 10.93 -3.96
C LEU A 84 -9.62 10.51 -3.22
N LEU A 85 -8.45 10.76 -3.82
CA LEU A 85 -7.15 10.52 -3.19
C LEU A 85 -7.01 11.27 -1.87
N LEU A 86 -7.32 12.57 -1.87
CA LEU A 86 -7.25 13.39 -0.67
C LEU A 86 -8.23 12.90 0.40
N CYS A 87 -9.47 12.56 0.00
CA CYS A 87 -10.48 12.02 0.90
C CYS A 87 -9.98 10.72 1.56
N ILE A 88 -9.55 9.74 0.78
CA ILE A 88 -9.04 8.46 1.30
C ILE A 88 -7.79 8.67 2.17
N ALA A 89 -6.88 9.56 1.78
CA ALA A 89 -5.70 9.87 2.60
C ALA A 89 -6.09 10.43 3.98
N LEU A 90 -7.09 11.32 4.06
CA LEU A 90 -7.60 11.86 5.32
C LEU A 90 -8.30 10.78 6.15
N LEU A 91 -9.16 9.95 5.54
CA LEU A 91 -9.81 8.83 6.23
C LEU A 91 -8.79 7.81 6.75
N SER A 92 -7.77 7.46 5.96
CA SER A 92 -6.71 6.54 6.35
C SER A 92 -5.85 7.10 7.49
N SER A 93 -5.46 8.38 7.40
CA SER A 93 -4.72 9.06 8.47
C SER A 93 -5.51 9.07 9.79
N TYR A 94 -6.79 9.42 9.73
CA TYR A 94 -7.68 9.39 10.89
C TYR A 94 -7.85 7.98 11.45
N SER A 95 -8.02 6.97 10.59
CA SER A 95 -8.15 5.57 10.99
C SER A 95 -6.91 5.05 11.69
N ILE A 96 -5.71 5.35 11.17
CA ILE A 96 -4.44 4.97 11.80
C ILE A 96 -4.29 5.67 13.15
N HIS A 97 -4.62 6.97 13.25
CA HIS A 97 -4.58 7.70 14.51
C HIS A 97 -5.51 7.05 15.55
N LEU A 98 -6.77 6.81 15.20
CA LEU A 98 -7.75 6.15 16.07
C LEU A 98 -7.25 4.77 16.53
N LEU A 99 -6.71 3.98 15.61
CA LEU A 99 -6.18 2.65 15.88
C LEU A 99 -5.00 2.69 16.86
N LEU A 100 -4.07 3.62 16.68
CA LEU A 100 -2.93 3.82 17.57
C LEU A 100 -3.36 4.34 18.95
N THR A 101 -4.34 5.25 19.01
CA THR A 101 -4.91 5.72 20.28
C THR A 101 -5.61 4.58 21.03
N CYS A 102 -6.44 3.78 20.35
CA CYS A 102 -7.11 2.62 20.94
C CYS A 102 -6.12 1.56 21.41
N ALA A 103 -5.10 1.24 20.62
CA ALA A 103 -4.03 0.32 21.00
C ALA A 103 -3.25 0.86 22.22
N GLY A 104 -3.02 2.17 22.27
CA GLY A 104 -2.35 2.86 23.36
C GLY A 104 -3.12 2.83 24.68
N ILE A 105 -4.44 3.01 24.63
CA ILE A 105 -5.33 2.97 25.80
C ILE A 105 -5.55 1.53 26.27
N ALA A 106 -5.75 0.59 25.34
CA ALA A 106 -6.01 -0.81 25.67
C ALA A 106 -4.73 -1.56 26.11
N GLY A 107 -3.54 -1.08 25.74
CA GLY A 107 -2.28 -1.78 25.94
C GLY A 107 -2.17 -3.07 25.11
N ILE A 108 -2.94 -3.19 24.03
CA ILE A 108 -3.06 -4.39 23.20
C ILE A 108 -2.45 -4.13 21.82
N ARG A 109 -1.59 -5.04 21.35
CA ARG A 109 -0.87 -4.94 20.06
C ARG A 109 -1.46 -5.78 18.93
N ALA A 110 -2.38 -6.68 19.24
CA ALA A 110 -3.02 -7.55 18.26
C ALA A 110 -4.42 -7.03 17.93
N TYR A 111 -4.72 -6.87 16.63
CA TYR A 111 -6.01 -6.33 16.17
C TYR A 111 -7.20 -7.17 16.64
N GLU A 112 -7.08 -8.50 16.65
CA GLU A 112 -8.14 -9.40 17.14
C GLU A 112 -8.45 -9.16 18.62
N GLN A 113 -7.40 -8.97 19.42
CA GLN A 113 -7.53 -8.72 20.86
C GLN A 113 -8.09 -7.31 21.12
N LEU A 114 -7.75 -6.34 20.27
CA LEU A 114 -8.31 -5.00 20.33
C LEU A 114 -9.81 -5.02 20.00
N GLY A 115 -10.21 -5.76 18.95
CA GLY A 115 -11.61 -6.01 18.61
C GLY A 115 -12.36 -6.75 19.72
N GLN A 116 -11.71 -7.73 20.36
CA GLN A 116 -12.27 -8.43 21.51
C GLN A 116 -12.54 -7.50 22.69
N ARG A 117 -11.62 -6.55 22.93
CA ARG A 117 -11.75 -5.58 24.01
C ARG A 117 -12.83 -4.52 23.74
N ALA A 118 -12.99 -4.11 22.48
CA ALA A 118 -13.95 -3.08 22.09
C ALA A 118 -15.39 -3.61 21.94
N PHE A 119 -15.58 -4.77 21.30
CA PHE A 119 -16.91 -5.29 20.93
C PHE A 119 -17.17 -6.71 21.47
N GLY A 120 -16.34 -7.20 22.40
CA GLY A 120 -16.47 -8.55 22.94
C GLY A 120 -16.11 -9.65 21.93
N PRO A 121 -16.54 -10.90 22.15
CA PRO A 121 -16.14 -12.04 21.32
C PRO A 121 -16.55 -11.92 19.84
N ALA A 122 -17.68 -11.25 19.55
CA ALA A 122 -18.11 -10.98 18.18
C ALA A 122 -17.10 -10.07 17.44
N GLY A 123 -16.60 -9.04 18.10
CA GLY A 123 -15.56 -8.16 17.56
C GLY A 123 -14.28 -8.89 17.18
N LYS A 124 -13.86 -9.86 18.01
CA LYS A 124 -12.69 -10.71 17.70
C LYS A 124 -12.86 -11.42 16.37
N VAL A 125 -13.99 -12.08 16.17
CA VAL A 125 -14.28 -12.88 14.96
C VAL A 125 -14.39 -11.98 13.74
N VAL A 126 -15.07 -10.84 13.84
CA VAL A 126 -15.20 -9.89 12.74
C VAL A 126 -13.83 -9.37 12.30
N VAL A 127 -13.00 -8.92 13.25
CA VAL A 127 -11.65 -8.42 12.94
C VAL A 127 -10.78 -9.51 12.32
N ALA A 128 -10.77 -10.72 12.88
CA ALA A 128 -10.04 -11.85 12.31
C ALA A 128 -10.48 -12.18 10.88
N THR A 129 -11.80 -12.15 10.62
CA THR A 129 -12.37 -12.44 9.29
C THR A 129 -11.98 -11.35 8.28
N VAL A 130 -12.09 -10.07 8.65
CA VAL A 130 -11.71 -8.95 7.77
C VAL A 130 -10.23 -9.01 7.42
N ILE A 131 -9.36 -9.25 8.41
CA ILE A 131 -7.91 -9.39 8.17
C ILE A 131 -7.62 -10.58 7.25
N CYS A 132 -8.29 -11.71 7.47
CA CYS A 132 -8.14 -12.89 6.63
C CYS A 132 -8.55 -12.62 5.17
N LEU A 133 -9.72 -12.03 4.96
CA LEU A 133 -10.21 -11.66 3.62
C LEU A 133 -9.27 -10.65 2.94
N HIS A 134 -8.78 -9.66 3.67
CA HIS A 134 -7.81 -8.69 3.15
C HIS A 134 -6.52 -9.35 2.71
N ASN A 135 -5.93 -10.22 3.54
CA ASN A 135 -4.70 -10.94 3.21
C ASN A 135 -4.88 -11.87 2.00
N VAL A 136 -6.01 -12.57 1.91
CA VAL A 136 -6.31 -13.42 0.73
C VAL A 136 -6.47 -12.56 -0.53
N GLY A 137 -7.14 -11.41 -0.44
CA GLY A 137 -7.25 -10.44 -1.52
C GLY A 137 -5.88 -9.89 -1.97
N ALA A 138 -5.03 -9.50 -1.01
CA ALA A 138 -3.68 -9.02 -1.27
C ALA A 138 -2.83 -10.09 -1.99
N MET A 139 -2.77 -11.31 -1.45
CA MET A 139 -1.98 -12.40 -2.03
C MET A 139 -2.49 -12.80 -3.42
N SER A 140 -3.81 -12.84 -3.62
CA SER A 140 -4.38 -13.14 -4.94
C SER A 140 -4.12 -12.05 -5.97
N SER A 141 -4.12 -10.77 -5.57
CA SER A 141 -3.75 -9.65 -6.43
C SER A 141 -2.29 -9.72 -6.90
N TYR A 142 -1.36 -10.03 -5.99
CA TYR A 142 0.05 -10.22 -6.36
C TYR A 142 0.25 -11.38 -7.34
N LEU A 143 -0.42 -12.51 -7.09
CA LEU A 143 -0.40 -13.67 -7.99
C LEU A 143 -0.99 -13.33 -9.37
N PHE A 144 -2.05 -12.53 -9.42
CA PHE A 144 -2.63 -12.08 -10.69
C PHE A 144 -1.66 -11.23 -11.51
N ILE A 145 -0.96 -10.28 -10.88
CA ILE A 145 0.08 -9.47 -11.54
C ILE A 145 1.20 -10.34 -12.09
N ILE A 146 1.67 -11.32 -11.32
CA ILE A 146 2.69 -12.27 -11.80
C ILE A 146 2.19 -13.01 -13.05
N LYS A 147 0.91 -13.39 -13.08
CA LYS A 147 0.32 -14.07 -14.23
C LYS A 147 0.16 -13.15 -15.45
N SER A 148 -0.19 -11.87 -15.28
CA SER A 148 -0.47 -10.96 -16.40
C SER A 148 0.79 -10.27 -16.93
N GLU A 149 1.67 -9.78 -16.05
CA GLU A 149 2.78 -8.91 -16.42
C GLU A 149 4.08 -9.67 -16.67
N LEU A 150 4.36 -10.73 -15.90
CA LEU A 150 5.63 -11.46 -15.96
C LEU A 150 5.87 -12.09 -17.36
N PRO A 151 4.88 -12.72 -18.04
CA PRO A 151 5.09 -13.22 -19.40
C PRO A 151 5.49 -12.12 -20.38
N LEU A 152 4.93 -10.92 -20.24
CA LEU A 152 5.20 -9.77 -21.11
C LEU A 152 6.63 -9.25 -20.91
N VAL A 153 7.08 -9.19 -19.65
CA VAL A 153 8.45 -8.80 -19.30
C VAL A 153 9.47 -9.83 -19.81
N ILE A 154 9.17 -11.13 -19.68
CA ILE A 154 10.07 -12.18 -20.19
C ILE A 154 10.14 -12.16 -21.71
N GLY A 155 9.01 -12.04 -22.41
CA GLY A 155 8.97 -12.01 -23.88
C GLY A 155 9.76 -10.82 -24.44
N THR A 156 9.65 -9.65 -23.81
CA THR A 156 10.42 -8.46 -24.21
C THR A 156 11.92 -8.58 -23.92
N PHE A 157 12.32 -9.24 -22.83
CA PHE A 157 13.73 -9.44 -22.50
C PHE A 157 14.41 -10.53 -23.33
N LEU A 158 13.69 -11.60 -23.67
CA LEU A 158 14.21 -12.74 -24.43
C LEU A 158 14.05 -12.60 -25.96
N TYR A 159 13.40 -11.53 -26.44
CA TYR A 159 13.15 -11.30 -27.88
C TYR A 159 12.44 -12.50 -28.54
N MET A 160 11.55 -13.15 -27.80
CA MET A 160 10.85 -14.38 -28.19
C MET A 160 9.34 -14.12 -28.23
N ASP A 161 8.67 -14.67 -29.24
CA ASP A 161 7.22 -14.50 -29.38
C ASP A 161 6.47 -15.19 -28.23
N PRO A 162 5.58 -14.46 -27.52
CA PRO A 162 4.79 -14.99 -26.40
C PRO A 162 3.81 -16.10 -26.79
N GLU A 163 3.62 -16.35 -28.09
CA GLU A 163 2.68 -17.32 -28.61
C GLU A 163 3.30 -18.73 -28.82
N GLY A 164 4.64 -18.83 -28.87
CA GLY A 164 5.32 -20.07 -29.27
C GLY A 164 5.65 -21.04 -28.14
N ASP A 165 5.87 -20.56 -26.92
CA ASP A 165 6.56 -21.35 -25.89
C ASP A 165 5.70 -21.70 -24.67
N TRP A 166 5.84 -22.93 -24.18
CA TRP A 166 5.01 -23.49 -23.10
C TRP A 166 5.16 -22.71 -21.78
N PHE A 167 6.31 -22.06 -21.58
CA PHE A 167 6.66 -21.29 -20.39
C PHE A 167 6.05 -19.87 -20.36
N LEU A 168 5.67 -19.30 -21.52
CA LEU A 168 5.00 -17.99 -21.57
C LEU A 168 3.48 -18.07 -21.35
N LYS A 169 2.92 -19.28 -21.22
CA LYS A 169 1.56 -19.46 -20.74
C LYS A 169 1.47 -18.99 -19.29
N GLY A 170 0.86 -17.82 -19.05
CA GLY A 170 0.75 -17.21 -17.71
C GLY A 170 0.19 -18.15 -16.63
N ASN A 171 -0.66 -19.12 -16.99
CA ASN A 171 -1.17 -20.15 -16.07
C ASN A 171 -0.12 -21.18 -15.61
N LEU A 172 0.88 -21.49 -16.44
CA LEU A 172 1.95 -22.41 -16.06
C LEU A 172 3.11 -21.66 -15.39
N LEU A 173 3.43 -20.47 -15.89
CA LEU A 173 4.42 -19.58 -15.31
C LEU A 173 4.12 -19.27 -13.84
N ILE A 174 2.86 -18.95 -13.51
CA ILE A 174 2.44 -18.71 -12.12
C ILE A 174 2.64 -19.94 -11.24
N ILE A 175 2.38 -21.16 -11.74
CA ILE A 175 2.60 -22.40 -10.99
C ILE A 175 4.09 -22.59 -10.71
N ILE A 176 4.94 -22.38 -11.72
CA ILE A 176 6.39 -22.53 -11.60
C ILE A 176 6.96 -21.50 -10.61
N VAL A 177 6.60 -20.22 -10.76
CA VAL A 177 7.03 -19.14 -9.84
C VAL A 177 6.53 -19.40 -8.41
N SER A 178 5.30 -19.88 -8.26
CA SER A 178 4.74 -20.18 -6.93
C SER A 178 5.47 -21.31 -6.23
N VAL A 179 5.79 -22.40 -6.93
CA VAL A 179 6.46 -23.57 -6.33
C VAL A 179 7.94 -23.32 -6.11
N LEU A 180 8.64 -22.66 -7.05
CA LEU A 180 10.08 -22.49 -6.98
C LEU A 180 10.53 -21.26 -6.17
N ILE A 181 9.70 -20.23 -6.06
CA ILE A 181 10.07 -18.97 -5.40
C ILE A 181 9.16 -18.73 -4.19
N ILE A 182 7.85 -18.65 -4.38
CA ILE A 182 6.94 -18.22 -3.30
C ILE A 182 6.91 -19.26 -2.17
N LEU A 183 6.80 -20.54 -2.49
CA LEU A 183 6.73 -21.63 -1.51
C LEU A 183 7.98 -21.74 -0.62
N PRO A 184 9.22 -21.76 -1.15
CA PRO A 184 10.41 -21.80 -0.29
C PRO A 184 10.56 -20.52 0.55
N LEU A 185 10.17 -19.36 0.00
CA LEU A 185 10.16 -18.10 0.76
C LEU A 185 9.13 -18.13 1.91
N ALA A 186 7.94 -18.70 1.67
CA ALA A 186 6.89 -18.86 2.68
C ALA A 186 7.27 -19.88 3.77
N LEU A 187 8.13 -20.86 3.44
CA LEU A 187 8.58 -21.88 4.39
C LEU A 187 9.79 -21.45 5.23
N MET A 188 10.36 -20.26 4.99
CA MET A 188 11.49 -19.76 5.78
C MET A 188 11.08 -19.43 7.22
N LYS A 189 11.73 -20.07 8.19
CA LYS A 189 11.47 -19.88 9.64
C LYS A 189 11.93 -18.53 10.20
N HIS A 190 12.85 -17.84 9.53
CA HIS A 190 13.40 -16.57 10.00
C HIS A 190 13.01 -15.42 9.06
N LEU A 191 11.96 -14.68 9.45
CA LEU A 191 11.46 -13.49 8.75
C LEU A 191 12.47 -12.32 8.68
N GLY A 192 13.58 -12.40 9.44
CA GLY A 192 14.61 -11.35 9.46
C GLY A 192 15.26 -11.09 8.09
N TYR A 193 15.41 -12.12 7.24
CA TYR A 193 15.95 -11.96 5.89
C TYR A 193 15.03 -11.16 4.96
N LEU A 194 13.73 -11.10 5.27
CA LEU A 194 12.76 -10.30 4.53
C LEU A 194 12.99 -8.79 4.69
N GLY A 195 13.69 -8.37 5.76
CA GLY A 195 14.09 -6.98 5.93
C GLY A 195 14.98 -6.47 4.79
N TYR A 196 15.90 -7.30 4.28
CA TYR A 196 16.76 -6.93 3.15
C TYR A 196 15.97 -6.81 1.84
N THR A 197 15.03 -7.72 1.60
CA THR A 197 14.18 -7.64 0.39
C THR A 197 13.24 -6.44 0.44
N SER A 198 12.83 -5.99 1.63
CA SER A 198 12.05 -4.75 1.81
C SER A 198 12.85 -3.53 1.29
N GLY A 199 14.14 -3.42 1.62
CA GLY A 199 15.00 -2.35 1.07
C GLY A 199 15.16 -2.41 -0.46
N LEU A 200 15.32 -3.62 -1.02
CA LEU A 200 15.39 -3.83 -2.47
C LEU A 200 14.07 -3.45 -3.17
N SER A 201 12.93 -3.83 -2.59
CA SER A 201 11.58 -3.51 -3.10
C SER A 201 11.39 -1.99 -3.26
N LEU A 202 11.72 -1.22 -2.23
CA LEU A 202 11.57 0.24 -2.27
C LEU A 202 12.46 0.87 -3.36
N THR A 203 13.69 0.36 -3.52
CA THR A 203 14.62 0.83 -4.56
C THR A 203 14.07 0.53 -5.96
N CYS A 204 13.49 -0.66 -6.15
CA CYS A 204 12.82 -1.05 -7.39
C CYS A 204 11.59 -0.16 -7.69
N MET A 205 10.78 0.15 -6.67
CA MET A 205 9.64 1.05 -6.80
C MET A 205 10.06 2.47 -7.20
N LEU A 206 11.13 3.01 -6.61
CA LEU A 206 11.69 4.30 -6.98
C LEU A 206 12.23 4.29 -8.43
N PHE A 207 12.91 3.22 -8.83
CA PHE A 207 13.36 3.05 -10.22
C PHE A 207 12.18 3.01 -11.20
N PHE A 208 11.12 2.28 -10.87
CA PHE A 208 9.90 2.24 -11.66
C PHE A 208 9.26 3.63 -11.78
N LEU A 209 9.15 4.37 -10.67
CA LEU A 209 8.64 5.75 -10.67
C LEU A 209 9.46 6.66 -11.58
N VAL A 210 10.79 6.64 -11.46
CA VAL A 210 11.69 7.44 -12.32
C VAL A 210 11.55 7.04 -13.79
N SER A 211 11.42 5.74 -14.08
CA SER A 211 11.23 5.22 -15.44
C SER A 211 9.91 5.68 -16.05
N VAL A 212 8.82 5.67 -15.27
CA VAL A 212 7.51 6.19 -15.69
C VAL A 212 7.57 7.68 -15.94
N ILE A 213 8.20 8.46 -15.06
CA ILE A 213 8.40 9.91 -15.24
C ILE A 213 9.21 10.17 -16.52
N TYR A 214 10.35 9.49 -16.69
CA TYR A 214 11.19 9.63 -17.86
C TYR A 214 10.45 9.28 -19.16
N LYS A 215 9.72 8.16 -19.19
CA LYS A 215 8.87 7.78 -20.33
C LYS A 215 7.79 8.80 -20.59
N LYS A 216 7.14 9.38 -19.56
CA LYS A 216 6.17 10.46 -19.74
C LYS A 216 6.78 11.71 -20.38
N PHE A 217 8.00 12.08 -20.01
CA PHE A 217 8.71 13.20 -20.64
C PHE A 217 9.18 12.89 -22.08
N GLN A 218 9.62 11.66 -22.36
CA GLN A 218 10.02 11.22 -23.70
C GLN A 218 8.84 11.05 -24.66
N LEU A 219 7.71 10.55 -24.17
CA LEU A 219 6.45 10.41 -24.91
C LEU A 219 5.69 11.74 -25.01
N GLY A 220 6.32 12.88 -24.66
CA GLY A 220 5.73 14.21 -24.74
C GLY A 220 5.04 14.38 -26.09
N CYS A 221 3.71 14.52 -26.05
CA CYS A 221 2.78 14.43 -27.17
C CYS A 221 3.36 14.91 -28.51
N ALA A 222 4.02 14.00 -29.22
CA ALA A 222 4.59 14.24 -30.54
C ALA A 222 3.60 13.75 -31.59
N ILE A 223 2.41 14.36 -31.64
CA ILE A 223 1.49 14.23 -32.77
C ILE A 223 1.05 15.63 -33.18
N GLY A 224 1.82 16.14 -34.13
CA GLY A 224 1.64 17.39 -34.83
C GLY A 224 2.65 17.48 -35.97
N ARG A 225 2.95 16.36 -36.63
CA ARG A 225 3.65 16.38 -37.91
C ARG A 225 2.63 15.99 -38.97
N ASN A 226 2.05 17.03 -39.57
CA ASN A 226 1.33 16.92 -40.83
C ASN A 226 2.14 16.04 -41.77
N GLU A 227 1.45 15.07 -42.36
CA GLU A 227 1.97 14.20 -43.39
C GLU A 227 2.65 15.03 -44.48
N THR A 228 3.96 14.83 -44.66
CA THR A 228 4.67 14.83 -45.96
C THR A 228 6.17 14.77 -45.69
N ALA A 229 6.73 13.54 -45.72
CA ALA A 229 8.00 13.20 -46.35
C ALA A 229 8.44 11.80 -45.89
N MET A 230 8.34 10.87 -46.85
CA MET A 230 9.04 9.61 -47.07
C MET A 230 10.11 9.09 -46.08
N GLU A 231 10.07 7.75 -45.97
CA GLU A 231 11.14 6.78 -45.59
C GLU A 231 11.50 6.70 -44.09
N SER A 232 11.67 5.53 -43.46
CA SER A 232 11.52 4.11 -43.81
C SER A 232 11.45 3.28 -42.51
N GLU A 233 10.66 2.21 -42.54
CA GLU A 233 10.79 0.93 -41.83
C GLU A 233 10.52 0.75 -40.30
N ALA A 234 9.47 -0.07 -40.08
CA ALA A 234 9.31 -1.17 -39.12
C ALA A 234 9.00 -0.88 -37.63
N LEU A 235 7.75 -1.16 -37.19
CA LEU A 235 7.37 -2.48 -36.65
C LEU A 235 5.88 -2.49 -36.16
N VAL A 236 5.08 -3.27 -36.87
CA VAL A 236 3.98 -4.16 -36.43
C VAL A 236 3.10 -3.77 -35.22
N GLY A 237 1.91 -3.26 -35.54
CA GLY A 237 0.59 -3.81 -35.16
C GLY A 237 0.27 -4.20 -33.70
N LEU A 238 -0.46 -3.32 -33.00
CA LEU A 238 -1.54 -3.71 -32.09
C LEU A 238 -2.83 -3.00 -32.56
N PRO A 239 -4.02 -3.64 -32.54
CA PRO A 239 -5.25 -2.95 -32.88
C PRO A 239 -5.56 -1.92 -31.78
N SER A 240 -5.38 -0.65 -32.12
CA SER A 240 -5.84 0.49 -31.32
C SER A 240 -7.37 0.50 -31.31
N GLN A 241 -7.97 -0.25 -30.36
CA GLN A 241 -9.32 0.05 -29.93
C GLN A 241 -9.27 1.17 -28.90
N GLY A 242 -9.42 2.41 -29.39
CA GLY A 242 -10.01 3.49 -28.60
C GLY A 242 -9.08 4.47 -27.90
N LEU A 243 -7.86 4.70 -28.37
CA LEU A 243 -7.11 5.88 -27.91
C LEU A 243 -7.54 7.10 -28.74
N ASN A 244 -8.53 7.85 -28.25
CA ASN A 244 -8.92 9.13 -28.83
C ASN A 244 -7.68 9.99 -29.08
N SER A 245 -7.61 10.60 -30.25
CA SER A 245 -6.50 11.38 -30.81
C SER A 245 -6.21 12.71 -30.10
N SER A 246 -6.58 12.84 -28.82
CA SER A 246 -6.20 13.97 -28.00
C SER A 246 -5.38 13.47 -26.83
N CYS A 247 -4.12 13.87 -26.81
CA CYS A 247 -3.16 13.65 -25.76
C CYS A 247 -3.46 14.61 -24.58
N GLU A 248 -4.74 14.73 -24.22
CA GLU A 248 -5.28 15.72 -23.31
C GLU A 248 -5.92 14.99 -22.14
N ALA A 249 -5.39 15.25 -20.94
CA ALA A 249 -5.94 14.66 -19.73
C ALA A 249 -7.36 15.18 -19.54
N GLN A 250 -8.35 14.28 -19.61
CA GLN A 250 -9.73 14.67 -19.34
C GLN A 250 -9.85 15.06 -17.86
N MET A 251 -10.16 16.33 -17.63
CA MET A 251 -10.26 16.90 -16.28
C MET A 251 -11.49 16.38 -15.54
N PHE A 252 -12.55 16.05 -16.27
CA PHE A 252 -13.82 15.55 -15.74
C PHE A 252 -14.39 14.46 -16.66
N THR A 253 -14.51 13.24 -16.15
CA THR A 253 -15.22 12.14 -16.80
C THR A 253 -16.15 11.50 -15.78
N VAL A 254 -17.42 11.39 -16.14
CA VAL A 254 -18.42 10.68 -15.33
C VAL A 254 -18.91 9.51 -16.15
N ASP A 255 -18.27 8.37 -15.92
CA ASP A 255 -18.57 7.11 -16.59
C ASP A 255 -19.29 6.15 -15.62
N SER A 256 -20.12 5.25 -16.13
CA SER A 256 -20.83 4.26 -15.30
C SER A 256 -19.85 3.32 -14.56
N GLN A 257 -18.63 3.20 -15.07
CA GLN A 257 -17.56 2.40 -14.47
C GLN A 257 -16.88 3.05 -13.26
N MET A 258 -17.23 4.30 -12.89
CA MET A 258 -16.71 4.95 -11.69
C MET A 258 -17.00 4.16 -10.39
N SER A 259 -18.04 3.33 -10.38
CA SER A 259 -18.37 2.46 -9.25
C SER A 259 -17.26 1.47 -8.92
N TYR A 260 -16.48 1.03 -9.93
CA TYR A 260 -15.33 0.15 -9.74
C TYR A 260 -14.09 0.89 -9.24
N THR A 261 -14.02 2.21 -9.43
CA THR A 261 -12.89 3.02 -8.97
C THR A 261 -12.82 3.09 -7.45
N VAL A 262 -13.94 3.20 -6.75
CA VAL A 262 -13.96 3.30 -5.27
C VAL A 262 -13.27 2.12 -4.59
N PRO A 263 -13.62 0.85 -4.89
CA PRO A 263 -12.92 -0.30 -4.29
C PRO A 263 -11.47 -0.44 -4.75
N ILE A 264 -11.13 -0.08 -6.00
CA ILE A 264 -9.74 -0.08 -6.48
C ILE A 264 -8.90 0.91 -5.66
N MET A 265 -9.42 2.12 -5.45
CA MET A 265 -8.77 3.15 -4.65
C MET A 265 -8.66 2.71 -3.19
N ALA A 266 -9.74 2.20 -2.59
CA ALA A 266 -9.68 1.70 -1.22
C ALA A 266 -8.60 0.61 -1.07
N PHE A 267 -8.57 -0.38 -1.97
CA PHE A 267 -7.59 -1.45 -1.94
C PHE A 267 -6.15 -0.95 -2.12
N ALA A 268 -5.92 0.03 -3.00
CA ALA A 268 -4.59 0.60 -3.23
C ALA A 268 -4.02 1.40 -2.05
N PHE A 269 -4.87 1.86 -1.13
CA PHE A 269 -4.47 2.68 0.03
C PHE A 269 -4.51 1.94 1.36
N VAL A 270 -5.03 0.72 1.38
CA VAL A 270 -4.98 -0.14 2.57
C VAL A 270 -3.61 -0.80 2.63
N CYS A 271 -2.95 -0.75 3.79
CA CYS A 271 -1.69 -1.46 4.01
C CYS A 271 -1.91 -2.98 3.82
N HIS A 272 -1.10 -3.61 2.98
CA HIS A 272 -1.08 -5.06 2.76
C HIS A 272 -0.15 -5.77 3.74
#